data_AF-A0A3D2A7D8-F1
#
_entry.id   AF-A0A3D2A7D8-F1
#
_cell.length_a   1.000
_cell.length_b   1.000
_cell.length_c   1.000
_cell.angle_alpha   90.00
_cell.angle_beta   90.00
_cell.angle_gamma   90.00
#
_symmetry.space_group_name_H-M   'P 1'
#
loop_
_entity.id
_entity.type
_entity.pdbx_description
1 polymer ?
#
loop_
_entity_poly.entity_id
_entity_poly.type
_entity_poly.pdbx_seq_one_letter_code
_entity_poly.pdbx_strand_id
1 'polypeptide(L)'
;MDEQTYRELPVPDAAFEYEDYEVPHSEADTEQPASAEAGKQNRKVVRKEFIAKQAKLFAECTEVQLATARLACFDKVAEQGKTPSYTTTKQPVDLAKTFQSTLSGNPQVVFVEESSTITTDSSSAVAAELPQQAASSPETQSLDTVGLTQREAKVLESVGVKQTDIEKYTPLSLSYDLDKNSERGTWTVRPYRPTYLLPLFYTFDPNLSPTPSNPDEPGETFTSNDVRETELKFQLSLKTKVAEDLFDSSADLWFGYTQESHWQVYNEDNSRPFRATDYQPEIFLTQPVTADLPFGGRLRMLGAGAIHHSNGQDDPLSRSWNRAYLMAGAEWGKLSVVPRLWARVNNESSSSEDNPDIEDYMGYGDIKFLYDLPDQQSLSGTLRYNPSTNKGAAQIDYIYPLTENVNGYVQLFQGYGESIIDYNHENTSIGFGIVLNDWKGF
;
A
#
# COMPACT_ATOMS: atom_id res chain seq x y z
N MET A 1 -10.87 -20.67 39.98
CA MET A 1 -11.74 -20.97 38.83
C MET A 1 -11.80 -19.73 37.96
N ASP A 2 -11.03 -19.52 36.91
CA ASP A 2 -9.80 -20.12 36.40
C ASP A 2 -9.08 -18.97 35.69
N GLU A 3 -7.79 -18.81 35.98
CA GLU A 3 -6.92 -17.81 35.35
C GLU A 3 -6.45 -18.43 34.03
N GLN A 4 -6.92 -17.92 32.89
CA GLN A 4 -6.43 -18.37 31.59
C GLN A 4 -5.03 -17.80 31.35
N THR A 5 -4.02 -18.59 31.73
CA THR A 5 -2.63 -18.41 31.29
C THR A 5 -2.54 -18.55 29.78
N TYR A 6 -2.12 -17.46 29.12
CA TYR A 6 -1.67 -17.49 27.73
C TYR A 6 -0.50 -18.48 27.62
N ARG A 7 -0.62 -19.50 26.75
CA ARG A 7 0.51 -20.34 26.38
C ARG A 7 1.43 -19.51 25.47
N GLU A 8 2.52 -19.01 26.03
CA GLU A 8 3.65 -18.53 25.24
C GLU A 8 4.09 -19.64 24.27
N LEU A 9 4.23 -19.29 22.99
CA LEU A 9 4.91 -20.12 22.01
C LEU A 9 6.35 -20.31 22.48
N PRO A 10 6.96 -21.50 22.37
CA PRO A 10 8.34 -21.70 22.77
C PRO A 10 9.24 -20.83 21.90
N VAL A 11 9.80 -19.79 22.52
CA VAL A 11 10.93 -19.03 21.96
C VAL A 11 12.07 -20.04 21.82
N PRO A 12 12.67 -20.24 20.64
CA PRO A 12 13.90 -21.00 20.55
C PRO A 12 14.93 -20.29 21.43
N ASP A 13 15.54 -21.01 22.37
CA ASP A 13 16.63 -20.50 23.22
C ASP A 13 17.78 -20.01 22.32
N ALA A 14 17.73 -18.75 21.90
CA ALA A 14 18.87 -17.99 21.42
C ALA A 14 19.59 -17.39 22.64
N ALA A 15 19.88 -18.22 23.63
CA ALA A 15 20.73 -17.85 24.76
C ALA A 15 22.18 -17.79 24.25
N PHE A 16 22.64 -16.59 23.90
CA PHE A 16 24.05 -16.32 23.69
C PHE A 16 24.70 -16.10 25.07
N GLU A 17 25.55 -17.04 25.51
CA GLU A 17 26.42 -16.83 26.68
C GLU A 17 27.65 -16.00 26.26
N TYR A 18 28.05 -15.09 27.16
CA TYR A 18 29.19 -14.19 26.99
C TYR A 18 30.38 -14.69 27.82
N GLU A 19 31.59 -14.70 27.25
CA GLU A 19 32.82 -14.82 28.05
C GLU A 19 33.32 -13.42 28.43
N ASP A 20 33.39 -13.18 29.74
CA ASP A 20 34.29 -12.21 30.37
C ASP A 20 35.58 -12.96 30.70
N TYR A 21 36.69 -12.63 30.02
CA TYR A 21 38.01 -13.11 30.44
C TYR A 21 38.65 -12.08 31.37
N GLU A 22 38.63 -12.36 32.67
CA GLU A 22 39.67 -11.89 33.58
C GLU A 22 40.97 -12.68 33.34
N VAL A 23 42.10 -11.96 33.38
CA VAL A 23 43.45 -12.48 33.11
C VAL A 23 43.92 -13.36 34.29
N PRO A 24 44.48 -14.57 34.07
CA PRO A 24 44.88 -15.43 35.18
C PRO A 24 46.29 -15.11 35.69
N HIS A 25 46.43 -14.99 37.02
CA HIS A 25 47.70 -15.19 37.72
C HIS A 25 47.87 -16.68 38.11
N SER A 26 49.14 -17.10 38.14
CA SER A 26 49.71 -18.44 38.26
C SER A 26 49.43 -19.19 39.58
N GLU A 27 49.31 -20.53 39.53
CA GLU A 27 50.29 -21.52 40.06
C GLU A 27 49.78 -23.00 40.08
N ALA A 28 50.67 -23.89 39.62
CA ALA A 28 50.96 -25.32 39.89
C ALA A 28 49.93 -26.43 40.26
N ASP A 29 50.11 -27.59 39.56
CA ASP A 29 49.98 -29.04 39.90
C ASP A 29 48.61 -29.59 40.40
N THR A 30 48.04 -30.75 39.97
CA THR A 30 48.58 -32.07 39.58
C THR A 30 47.46 -32.96 38.94
N GLU A 31 47.86 -33.94 38.11
CA GLU A 31 47.23 -35.25 37.77
C GLU A 31 45.89 -35.42 36.97
N GLN A 32 45.99 -36.27 35.93
CA GLN A 32 44.98 -36.85 35.01
C GLN A 32 44.37 -38.17 35.58
N PRO A 33 43.44 -38.92 34.90
CA PRO A 33 42.53 -38.63 33.77
C PRO A 33 41.10 -39.25 33.89
N ALA A 34 40.23 -38.93 32.90
CA ALA A 34 39.40 -39.88 32.09
C ALA A 34 37.86 -39.72 32.06
N SER A 35 37.37 -39.63 30.81
CA SER A 35 36.05 -40.01 30.28
C SER A 35 34.87 -39.06 30.59
N ALA A 36 33.91 -38.76 29.72
CA ALA A 36 33.54 -39.26 28.40
C ALA A 36 32.67 -38.20 27.67
N GLU A 37 32.65 -38.31 26.34
CA GLU A 37 31.57 -37.88 25.43
C GLU A 37 31.26 -36.37 25.27
N ALA A 38 32.03 -35.76 24.37
CA ALA A 38 31.71 -34.49 23.73
C ALA A 38 30.57 -34.66 22.71
N GLY A 39 29.36 -34.24 23.08
CA GLY A 39 28.35 -33.81 22.12
C GLY A 39 28.75 -32.46 21.55
N LYS A 40 29.36 -32.42 20.37
CA LYS A 40 29.64 -31.18 19.63
C LYS A 40 28.32 -30.54 19.17
N GLN A 41 27.71 -29.72 20.01
CA GLN A 41 26.82 -28.67 19.52
C GLN A 41 27.69 -27.58 18.89
N ASN A 42 27.46 -27.34 17.59
CA ASN A 42 28.13 -26.30 16.81
C ASN A 42 27.59 -24.92 17.25
N ARG A 43 27.94 -24.43 18.46
CA ARG A 43 27.62 -23.07 18.91
C ARG A 43 28.46 -22.08 18.11
N LYS A 44 27.82 -21.30 17.23
CA LYS A 44 28.47 -20.24 16.44
C LYS A 44 28.83 -19.08 17.38
N VAL A 45 30.10 -18.95 17.74
CA VAL A 45 30.60 -17.81 18.53
C VAL A 45 30.59 -16.57 17.62
N VAL A 46 29.71 -15.61 17.92
CA VAL A 46 29.67 -14.32 17.22
C VAL A 46 30.69 -13.38 17.87
N ARG A 47 31.62 -12.84 17.08
CA ARG A 47 32.69 -11.95 17.59
C ARG A 47 32.11 -10.65 18.17
N LYS A 48 32.58 -10.19 19.34
CA LYS A 48 32.18 -8.90 19.96
C LYS A 48 32.31 -7.72 18.98
N GLU A 49 33.34 -7.73 18.13
CA GLU A 49 33.55 -6.73 17.07
C GLU A 49 32.43 -6.73 16.02
N PHE A 50 31.92 -7.90 15.66
CA PHE A 50 30.79 -8.01 14.73
C PHE A 50 29.52 -7.42 15.34
N ILE A 51 29.26 -7.70 16.63
CA ILE A 51 28.12 -7.13 17.36
C ILE A 51 28.23 -5.61 17.45
N ALA A 52 29.40 -5.08 17.80
CA ALA A 52 29.64 -3.64 17.87
C ALA A 52 29.47 -2.96 16.51
N LYS A 53 29.92 -3.59 15.43
CA LYS A 53 29.73 -3.09 14.06
C LYS A 53 28.25 -3.10 13.66
N GLN A 54 27.54 -4.18 13.92
CA GLN A 54 26.10 -4.29 13.65
C GLN A 54 25.32 -3.22 14.42
N ALA A 55 25.56 -3.08 15.73
CA ALA A 55 24.92 -2.07 16.57
C ALA A 55 25.14 -0.64 16.05
N LYS A 56 26.35 -0.34 15.54
CA LYS A 56 26.64 0.95 14.90
C LYS A 56 25.83 1.17 13.62
N LEU A 57 25.75 0.16 12.74
CA LEU A 57 24.97 0.26 11.50
C LEU A 57 23.48 0.42 11.79
N PHE A 58 22.94 -0.31 12.78
CA PHE A 58 21.57 -0.11 13.26
C PHE A 58 21.35 1.33 13.74
N ALA A 59 22.27 1.90 14.52
CA ALA A 59 22.18 3.30 14.95
C ALA A 59 22.22 4.27 13.76
N GLU A 60 23.08 4.06 12.76
CA GLU A 60 23.11 4.87 11.55
C GLU A 60 21.79 4.81 10.77
N CYS A 61 21.17 3.64 10.65
CA CYS A 61 19.85 3.50 10.00
C CYS A 61 18.76 4.35 10.70
N THR A 62 18.83 4.59 12.03
CA THR A 62 17.84 5.42 12.74
C THR A 62 17.83 6.88 12.26
N GLU A 63 18.92 7.36 11.66
CA GLU A 63 19.03 8.74 11.15
C GLU A 63 18.30 8.95 9.82
N VAL A 64 17.92 7.87 9.12
CA VAL A 64 17.21 7.95 7.82
C VAL A 64 15.77 8.35 8.06
N GLN A 65 15.31 9.49 7.55
CA GLN A 65 13.95 10.02 7.76
C GLN A 65 12.91 9.33 6.88
N LEU A 66 13.27 8.97 5.65
CA LEU A 66 12.36 8.25 4.75
C LEU A 66 12.12 6.83 5.29
N ALA A 67 10.89 6.54 5.71
CA ALA A 67 10.54 5.29 6.40
C ALA A 67 10.88 4.04 5.58
N THR A 68 10.59 4.06 4.28
CA THR A 68 10.85 2.95 3.36
C THR A 68 12.34 2.63 3.25
N ALA A 69 13.16 3.66 3.14
CA ALA A 69 14.62 3.54 3.09
C ALA A 69 15.21 3.10 4.44
N ARG A 70 14.63 3.57 5.55
CA ARG A 70 14.98 3.15 6.90
C ARG A 70 14.74 1.65 7.10
N LEU A 71 13.58 1.14 6.68
CA LEU A 71 13.24 -0.28 6.77
C LEU A 71 14.19 -1.14 5.93
N ALA A 72 14.44 -0.73 4.68
CA ALA A 72 15.42 -1.41 3.83
C ALA A 72 16.83 -1.42 4.45
N CYS A 73 17.24 -0.34 5.11
CA CYS A 73 18.50 -0.26 5.85
C CYS A 73 18.57 -1.30 6.97
N PHE A 74 17.55 -1.37 7.83
CA PHE A 74 17.51 -2.34 8.93
C PHE A 74 17.55 -3.78 8.45
N ASP A 75 16.76 -4.10 7.43
CA ASP A 75 16.73 -5.46 6.87
C ASP A 75 18.09 -5.81 6.24
N LYS A 76 18.74 -4.86 5.56
CA LYS A 76 20.09 -5.07 5.01
C LYS A 76 21.15 -5.33 6.07
N VAL A 77 21.08 -4.61 7.20
CA VAL A 77 21.97 -4.81 8.33
C VAL A 77 21.74 -6.19 8.96
N ALA A 78 20.47 -6.57 9.16
CA ALA A 78 20.08 -7.88 9.70
C ALA A 78 20.50 -9.07 8.80
N GLU A 79 20.38 -8.93 7.47
CA GLU A 79 20.79 -9.95 6.49
C GLU A 79 22.28 -10.33 6.58
N GLN A 80 23.14 -9.41 7.04
CA GLN A 80 24.57 -9.67 7.22
C GLN A 80 24.87 -10.67 8.36
N GLY A 81 23.86 -11.11 9.12
CA GLY A 81 23.94 -12.12 10.19
C GLY A 81 23.37 -13.53 9.89
N LYS A 82 22.49 -13.68 8.88
CA LYS A 82 21.78 -14.89 8.32
C LYS A 82 21.21 -15.96 9.32
N THR A 83 19.97 -16.46 9.15
CA THR A 83 19.40 -17.08 7.93
C THR A 83 18.05 -16.50 7.47
N PRO A 84 17.93 -15.98 6.23
CA PRO A 84 16.64 -15.82 5.58
C PRO A 84 16.19 -17.18 5.03
N SER A 85 15.03 -17.65 5.50
CA SER A 85 14.31 -18.76 4.87
C SER A 85 13.52 -18.22 3.70
N TYR A 86 13.62 -18.93 2.58
CA TYR A 86 12.98 -18.65 1.29
C TYR A 86 11.50 -18.34 1.45
N THR A 87 11.12 -17.14 1.04
CA THR A 87 9.76 -16.82 0.60
C THR A 87 9.90 -16.27 -0.80
N THR A 88 9.18 -16.86 -1.75
CA THR A 88 9.16 -16.51 -3.17
C THR A 88 9.03 -15.00 -3.37
N THR A 89 10.11 -14.34 -3.80
CA THR A 89 10.06 -12.95 -4.26
C THR A 89 9.27 -12.93 -5.57
N LYS A 90 8.45 -11.90 -5.75
CA LYS A 90 7.79 -11.67 -7.03
C LYS A 90 8.77 -11.12 -8.05
N GLN A 91 8.57 -11.51 -9.30
CA GLN A 91 9.35 -11.00 -10.42
C GLN A 91 8.47 -10.01 -11.19
N PRO A 92 8.74 -8.70 -11.09
CA PRO A 92 7.99 -7.72 -11.86
C PRO A 92 8.28 -7.86 -13.35
N VAL A 93 7.30 -7.48 -14.18
CA VAL A 93 7.47 -7.41 -15.63
C VAL A 93 8.29 -6.16 -15.98
N ASP A 94 9.38 -6.34 -16.74
CA ASP A 94 10.20 -5.27 -17.30
C ASP A 94 9.51 -4.74 -18.58
N LEU A 95 8.79 -3.62 -18.44
CA LEU A 95 7.98 -3.09 -19.55
C LEU A 95 8.85 -2.57 -20.69
N ALA A 96 10.02 -2.00 -20.40
CA ALA A 96 10.92 -1.48 -21.41
C ALA A 96 11.45 -2.62 -22.30
N LYS A 97 11.93 -3.71 -21.70
CA LYS A 97 12.39 -4.89 -22.44
C LYS A 97 11.24 -5.63 -23.13
N THR A 98 10.09 -5.75 -22.49
CA THR A 98 8.89 -6.36 -23.08
C THR A 98 8.46 -5.62 -24.35
N PHE A 99 8.43 -4.29 -24.29
CA PHE A 99 8.11 -3.44 -25.44
C PHE A 99 9.17 -3.55 -26.54
N GLN A 100 10.45 -3.51 -26.19
CA GLN A 100 11.55 -3.67 -27.13
C GLN A 100 11.50 -5.02 -27.86
N SER A 101 11.20 -6.12 -27.14
CA SER A 101 11.07 -7.44 -27.74
C SER A 101 9.88 -7.52 -28.70
N THR A 102 8.75 -6.90 -28.32
CA THR A 102 7.55 -6.81 -29.16
C THR A 102 7.85 -6.06 -30.46
N LEU A 103 8.51 -4.90 -30.39
CA LEU A 103 8.91 -4.14 -31.58
C LEU A 103 9.96 -4.86 -32.44
N SER A 104 10.80 -5.70 -31.82
CA SER A 104 11.82 -6.49 -32.53
C SER A 104 11.25 -7.73 -33.23
N GLY A 105 9.92 -7.91 -33.22
CA GLY A 105 9.23 -9.00 -33.92
C GLY A 105 9.17 -10.32 -33.16
N ASN A 106 9.56 -10.34 -31.88
CA ASN A 106 9.45 -11.52 -31.00
C ASN A 106 8.66 -11.14 -29.72
N PRO A 107 7.32 -11.10 -29.78
CA PRO A 107 6.50 -10.70 -28.66
C PRO A 107 6.64 -11.71 -27.51
N GLN A 108 7.29 -11.31 -26.43
CA GLN A 108 7.44 -12.08 -25.20
C GLN A 108 7.40 -11.13 -24.00
N VAL A 109 6.78 -11.59 -22.91
CA VAL A 109 6.79 -10.88 -21.62
C VAL A 109 8.15 -11.12 -20.97
N VAL A 110 8.88 -10.04 -20.69
CA VAL A 110 10.21 -10.10 -20.07
C VAL A 110 10.07 -9.73 -18.60
N PHE A 111 10.56 -10.60 -17.72
CA PHE A 111 10.60 -10.35 -16.27
C PHE A 111 11.98 -9.84 -15.84
N VAL A 112 12.06 -9.15 -14.70
CA VAL A 112 13.34 -8.74 -14.11
C VAL A 112 14.07 -9.97 -13.57
N GLU A 113 15.32 -10.18 -13.98
CA GLU A 113 16.17 -11.26 -13.46
C GLU A 113 16.58 -10.98 -12.00
N GLU A 114 16.34 -11.93 -11.10
CA GLU A 114 16.89 -11.85 -9.74
C GLU A 114 18.41 -12.02 -9.77
N SER A 115 19.15 -11.07 -9.19
CA SER A 115 20.55 -11.28 -8.84
C SER A 115 20.64 -12.19 -7.61
N SER A 116 20.31 -13.47 -7.78
CA SER A 116 20.52 -14.48 -6.75
C SER A 116 22.03 -14.72 -6.60
N THR A 117 22.60 -14.30 -5.47
CA THR A 117 23.97 -14.68 -5.07
C THR A 117 23.99 -16.15 -4.68
N ILE A 118 24.15 -17.01 -5.67
CA ILE A 118 24.48 -18.42 -5.46
C ILE A 118 25.90 -18.45 -4.87
N THR A 119 26.00 -18.74 -3.57
CA THR A 119 27.26 -19.09 -2.92
C THR A 119 27.49 -20.58 -3.14
N THR A 120 28.02 -20.94 -4.32
CA THR A 120 28.63 -22.25 -4.52
C THR A 120 30.10 -22.16 -4.15
N ASP A 121 30.43 -22.71 -2.99
CA ASP A 121 31.78 -23.15 -2.66
C ASP A 121 32.19 -24.24 -3.66
N SER A 122 33.08 -23.91 -4.59
CA SER A 122 33.93 -24.92 -5.22
C SER A 122 35.18 -24.28 -5.81
N SER A 123 36.30 -24.54 -5.13
CA SER A 123 37.66 -24.39 -5.63
C SER A 123 37.88 -25.25 -6.87
N SER A 124 38.17 -24.63 -8.01
CA SER A 124 39.08 -25.19 -9.02
C SER A 124 39.40 -24.16 -10.09
N ALA A 125 40.67 -23.78 -10.17
CA ALA A 125 41.23 -22.96 -11.22
C ALA A 125 41.36 -23.77 -12.51
N VAL A 126 40.86 -23.25 -13.64
CA VAL A 126 41.45 -23.46 -14.97
C VAL A 126 41.22 -22.19 -15.80
N ALA A 127 42.32 -21.61 -16.27
CA ALA A 127 42.35 -20.45 -17.14
C ALA A 127 42.00 -20.83 -18.60
N ALA A 128 41.17 -20.01 -19.25
CA ALA A 128 41.09 -19.92 -20.70
C ALA A 128 40.68 -18.49 -21.10
N GLU A 129 41.59 -17.79 -21.77
CA GLU A 129 41.35 -16.50 -22.43
C GLU A 129 40.56 -16.68 -23.73
N LEU A 130 39.63 -15.75 -24.01
CA LEU A 130 39.21 -15.19 -25.32
C LEU A 130 37.87 -14.40 -25.16
N PRO A 131 37.53 -13.46 -26.06
CA PRO A 131 37.96 -12.05 -26.12
C PRO A 131 36.90 -11.05 -25.63
N GLN A 132 37.36 -9.86 -25.22
CA GLN A 132 36.52 -8.72 -24.83
C GLN A 132 35.57 -8.28 -25.95
N GLN A 133 34.29 -8.61 -25.82
CA GLN A 133 33.19 -7.82 -26.37
C GLN A 133 32.56 -7.04 -25.22
N ALA A 134 32.58 -5.71 -25.36
CA ALA A 134 31.98 -4.76 -24.45
C ALA A 134 30.46 -4.95 -24.42
N ALA A 135 29.98 -5.82 -23.53
CA ALA A 135 28.62 -5.79 -23.02
C ALA A 135 28.66 -4.95 -21.74
N SER A 136 27.92 -3.85 -21.75
CA SER A 136 27.65 -3.01 -20.59
C SER A 136 27.17 -3.88 -19.43
N SER A 137 28.01 -4.02 -18.41
CA SER A 137 27.61 -4.51 -17.09
C SER A 137 26.35 -3.77 -16.63
N PRO A 138 25.41 -4.40 -15.92
CA PRO A 138 24.29 -3.68 -15.34
C PRO A 138 24.89 -2.62 -14.42
N GLU A 139 24.68 -1.36 -14.79
CA GLU A 139 25.10 -0.23 -14.00
C GLU A 139 24.65 -0.46 -12.57
N THR A 140 25.58 -0.29 -11.63
CA THR A 140 25.26 0.03 -10.24
C THR A 140 24.25 1.16 -10.27
N GLN A 141 22.95 0.82 -10.21
CA GLN A 141 21.89 1.82 -10.06
C GLN A 141 22.18 2.53 -8.76
N SER A 142 22.76 3.72 -8.86
CA SER A 142 22.91 4.66 -7.77
C SER A 142 21.55 4.85 -7.12
N LEU A 143 21.51 4.90 -5.79
CA LEU A 143 20.30 5.22 -5.04
C LEU A 143 19.61 6.43 -5.65
N ASP A 144 18.32 6.30 -5.96
CA ASP A 144 17.56 7.43 -6.44
C ASP A 144 17.33 8.37 -5.25
N THR A 145 17.89 9.57 -5.33
CA THR A 145 17.92 10.52 -4.20
C THR A 145 16.61 11.28 -4.01
N VAL A 146 15.59 11.02 -4.84
CA VAL A 146 14.29 11.72 -4.74
C VAL A 146 13.67 11.46 -3.37
N GLY A 147 13.60 12.51 -2.55
CA GLY A 147 13.07 12.47 -1.18
C GLY A 147 14.10 12.13 -0.09
N LEU A 148 15.36 11.89 -0.45
CA LEU A 148 16.49 11.66 0.45
C LEU A 148 17.45 12.87 0.45
N THR A 149 18.02 13.15 1.62
CA THR A 149 19.14 14.08 1.78
C THR A 149 20.46 13.40 1.41
N GLN A 150 21.48 14.20 1.10
CA GLN A 150 22.83 13.68 0.81
C GLN A 150 23.43 12.87 1.96
N ARG A 151 23.07 13.18 3.22
CA ARG A 151 23.55 12.43 4.39
C ARG A 151 22.91 11.04 4.42
N GLU A 152 21.61 10.95 4.18
CA GLU A 152 20.88 9.69 4.17
C GLU A 152 21.35 8.78 3.04
N ALA A 153 21.54 9.32 1.83
CA ALA A 153 22.08 8.56 0.71
C ALA A 153 23.43 7.91 1.06
N LYS A 154 24.34 8.65 1.71
CA LYS A 154 25.64 8.11 2.16
C LYS A 154 25.52 7.00 3.20
N VAL A 155 24.56 7.11 4.12
CA VAL A 155 24.29 6.06 5.12
C VAL A 155 23.75 4.80 4.43
N LEU A 156 22.84 4.95 3.47
CA LEU A 156 22.29 3.82 2.72
C LEU A 156 23.36 3.13 1.86
N GLU A 157 24.23 3.91 1.21
CA GLU A 157 25.38 3.40 0.45
C GLU A 157 26.38 2.67 1.35
N SER A 158 26.68 3.18 2.54
CA SER A 158 27.64 2.54 3.47
C SER A 158 27.13 1.20 4.01
N VAL A 159 25.81 1.07 4.16
CA VAL A 159 25.13 -0.17 4.55
C VAL A 159 24.98 -1.14 3.36
N GLY A 160 25.08 -0.63 2.13
CA GLY A 160 24.91 -1.39 0.90
C GLY A 160 23.46 -1.59 0.48
N VAL A 161 22.56 -0.71 0.93
CA VAL A 161 21.15 -0.68 0.52
C VAL A 161 21.07 -0.27 -0.94
N LYS A 162 20.37 -1.08 -1.75
CA LYS A 162 20.08 -0.75 -3.14
C LYS A 162 18.70 -0.13 -3.27
N GLN A 163 18.47 0.54 -4.39
CA GLN A 163 17.16 1.11 -4.69
C GLN A 163 16.03 0.04 -4.69
N THR A 164 16.33 -1.15 -5.20
CA THR A 164 15.42 -2.31 -5.18
C THR A 164 15.15 -2.87 -3.79
N ASP A 165 16.01 -2.56 -2.80
CA ASP A 165 15.74 -2.91 -1.40
C ASP A 165 14.70 -1.94 -0.80
N ILE A 166 14.76 -0.66 -1.16
CA ILE A 166 13.79 0.38 -0.72
C ILE A 166 12.41 0.14 -1.32
N GLU A 167 12.37 -0.29 -2.58
CA GLU A 167 11.15 -0.57 -3.34
C GLU A 167 10.18 -1.53 -2.64
N LYS A 168 10.70 -2.48 -1.84
CA LYS A 168 9.94 -3.50 -1.13
C LYS A 168 9.06 -2.96 0.00
N TYR A 169 9.31 -1.73 0.45
CA TYR A 169 8.60 -1.14 1.60
C TYR A 169 7.78 0.08 1.19
N THR A 170 7.62 0.35 -0.11
CA THR A 170 6.85 1.51 -0.56
C THR A 170 5.35 1.33 -0.33
N PRO A 171 4.57 2.42 -0.21
CA PRO A 171 3.13 2.33 0.00
C PRO A 171 2.40 1.39 -0.96
N LEU A 172 2.75 1.43 -2.26
CA LEU A 172 2.14 0.55 -3.24
C LEU A 172 2.56 -0.91 -3.05
N SER A 173 3.83 -1.15 -2.70
CA SER A 173 4.34 -2.50 -2.44
C SER A 173 3.63 -3.15 -1.25
N LEU A 174 3.52 -2.43 -0.13
CA LEU A 174 2.87 -2.93 1.08
C LEU A 174 1.35 -3.11 0.91
N SER A 175 0.72 -2.21 0.14
CA SER A 175 -0.73 -2.29 -0.09
C SER A 175 -1.08 -3.46 -1.03
N TYR A 176 -0.29 -3.74 -2.07
CA TYR A 176 -0.64 -4.70 -3.13
C TYR A 176 0.30 -5.91 -3.24
N ASP A 177 1.17 -6.13 -2.26
CA ASP A 177 2.12 -7.25 -2.25
C ASP A 177 2.93 -7.32 -3.56
N LEU A 178 3.49 -6.19 -4.00
CA LEU A 178 4.10 -6.11 -5.33
C LEU A 178 5.43 -6.86 -5.43
N ASP A 179 6.18 -6.92 -4.33
CA ASP A 179 7.51 -7.53 -4.30
C ASP A 179 7.53 -8.93 -3.64
N LYS A 180 6.54 -9.23 -2.78
CA LYS A 180 6.40 -10.52 -2.11
C LYS A 180 4.94 -10.72 -1.67
N ASN A 181 4.41 -11.93 -1.87
CA ASN A 181 3.10 -12.32 -1.33
C ASN A 181 3.09 -12.30 0.20
N SER A 182 2.02 -11.78 0.79
CA SER A 182 1.85 -11.78 2.23
C SER A 182 1.88 -13.21 2.79
N GLU A 183 2.61 -13.41 3.88
CA GLU A 183 2.65 -14.70 4.59
C GLU A 183 1.29 -15.09 5.21
N ARG A 184 0.36 -14.13 5.28
CA ARG A 184 -1.04 -14.40 5.68
C ARG A 184 -1.83 -15.15 4.61
N GLY A 185 -1.34 -15.21 3.37
CA GLY A 185 -1.95 -15.91 2.25
C GLY A 185 -3.25 -15.29 1.73
N THR A 186 -3.95 -16.06 0.90
CA THR A 186 -5.25 -15.69 0.31
C THR A 186 -6.39 -15.75 1.34
N TRP A 187 -7.50 -15.09 1.03
CA TRP A 187 -8.71 -15.03 1.86
C TRP A 187 -8.53 -14.39 3.25
N THR A 188 -7.42 -13.65 3.44
CA THR A 188 -7.20 -12.82 4.62
C THR A 188 -7.69 -11.40 4.40
N VAL A 189 -8.57 -10.94 5.29
CA VAL A 189 -9.10 -9.56 5.27
C VAL A 189 -8.01 -8.56 5.65
N ARG A 190 -7.85 -7.53 4.81
CA ARG A 190 -6.89 -6.44 4.96
C ARG A 190 -7.59 -5.11 4.71
N PRO A 191 -7.10 -3.99 5.26
CA PRO A 191 -7.59 -2.67 4.87
C PRO A 191 -7.31 -2.39 3.40
N TYR A 192 -8.14 -1.54 2.79
CA TYR A 192 -8.01 -1.20 1.38
C TYR A 192 -7.95 0.31 1.14
N ARG A 193 -9.06 1.02 1.34
CA ARG A 193 -9.10 2.49 1.43
C ARG A 193 -9.09 2.89 2.92
N PRO A 194 -8.96 4.18 3.27
CA PRO A 194 -8.99 4.62 4.66
C PRO A 194 -10.25 4.16 5.38
N THR A 195 -10.11 3.48 6.52
CA THR A 195 -11.24 3.21 7.42
C THR A 195 -11.28 4.30 8.46
N TYR A 196 -12.30 5.15 8.40
CA TYR A 196 -12.37 6.37 9.21
C TYR A 196 -13.74 6.59 9.82
N LEU A 197 -13.77 7.41 10.87
CA LEU A 197 -14.97 7.93 11.51
C LEU A 197 -14.78 9.44 11.70
N LEU A 198 -15.70 10.23 11.16
CA LEU A 198 -15.76 11.69 11.25
C LEU A 198 -17.03 12.07 12.03
N PRO A 199 -16.98 12.18 13.37
CA PRO A 199 -18.14 12.56 14.18
C PRO A 199 -18.65 13.98 13.89
N LEU A 200 -17.78 14.85 13.39
CA LEU A 200 -18.12 16.20 12.96
C LEU A 200 -17.82 16.32 11.47
N PHE A 201 -18.82 16.07 10.65
CA PHE A 201 -18.79 16.31 9.21
C PHE A 201 -19.79 17.42 8.88
N TYR A 202 -19.31 18.53 8.36
CA TYR A 202 -20.11 19.72 8.06
C TYR A 202 -20.16 19.97 6.56
N THR A 203 -21.37 20.04 6.01
CA THR A 203 -21.70 20.22 4.60
C THR A 203 -22.34 21.61 4.44
N PHE A 204 -21.74 22.49 3.63
CA PHE A 204 -22.14 23.89 3.53
C PHE A 204 -23.44 24.11 2.75
N ASP A 205 -23.71 23.27 1.77
CA ASP A 205 -24.93 23.28 0.94
C ASP A 205 -25.46 21.84 0.79
N PRO A 206 -26.22 21.33 1.78
CA PRO A 206 -26.77 19.99 1.71
C PRO A 206 -27.81 19.84 0.58
N ASN A 207 -27.81 18.70 -0.10
CA ASN A 207 -28.74 18.42 -1.17
C ASN A 207 -30.16 18.16 -0.63
N LEU A 208 -31.05 19.15 -0.77
CA LEU A 208 -32.43 19.07 -0.30
C LEU A 208 -33.42 18.59 -1.36
N SER A 209 -32.99 18.39 -2.60
CA SER A 209 -33.88 17.95 -3.69
C SER A 209 -33.10 17.10 -4.70
N PRO A 210 -32.69 15.87 -4.31
CA PRO A 210 -32.02 14.97 -5.23
C PRO A 210 -32.90 14.73 -6.47
N THR A 211 -32.29 14.78 -7.66
CA THR A 211 -32.99 14.52 -8.92
C THR A 211 -33.63 13.13 -8.89
N PRO A 212 -34.90 12.93 -9.25
CA PRO A 212 -35.47 11.58 -9.28
C PRO A 212 -34.73 10.66 -10.27
N SER A 213 -34.55 9.40 -9.91
CA SER A 213 -33.99 8.36 -10.81
C SER A 213 -34.90 8.09 -12.00
N ASN A 214 -36.21 8.07 -11.76
CA ASN A 214 -37.24 7.90 -12.78
C ASN A 214 -37.98 9.24 -13.02
N PRO A 215 -37.93 9.82 -14.23
CA PRO A 215 -38.60 11.09 -14.53
C PRO A 215 -40.14 11.02 -14.48
N ASP A 216 -40.72 9.81 -14.52
CA ASP A 216 -42.17 9.60 -14.40
C ASP A 216 -42.65 9.56 -12.93
N GLU A 217 -41.73 9.50 -11.96
CA GLU A 217 -42.04 9.52 -10.54
C GLU A 217 -41.83 10.91 -9.91
N PRO A 218 -42.66 11.31 -8.92
CA PRO A 218 -42.41 12.56 -8.21
C PRO A 218 -41.09 12.46 -7.44
N GLY A 219 -40.20 13.43 -7.66
CA GLY A 219 -38.97 13.54 -6.88
C GLY A 219 -39.24 13.76 -5.39
N GLU A 220 -38.27 13.41 -4.56
CA GLU A 220 -38.34 13.61 -3.11
C GLU A 220 -37.66 14.93 -2.73
N THR A 221 -38.34 15.72 -1.89
CA THR A 221 -37.84 17.01 -1.41
C THR A 221 -37.74 17.00 0.10
N PHE A 222 -36.61 17.45 0.61
CA PHE A 222 -36.30 17.51 2.03
C PHE A 222 -36.30 18.95 2.52
N THR A 223 -36.64 19.16 3.77
CA THR A 223 -36.41 20.44 4.45
C THR A 223 -35.00 20.48 5.03
N SER A 224 -34.52 21.68 5.38
CA SER A 224 -33.26 21.82 6.14
C SER A 224 -33.29 21.14 7.52
N ASN A 225 -34.48 20.78 8.03
CA ASN A 225 -34.58 19.96 9.23
C ASN A 225 -34.48 18.46 8.94
N ASP A 226 -34.85 18.01 7.74
CA ASP A 226 -34.72 16.61 7.33
C ASP A 226 -33.28 16.26 7.00
N VAL A 227 -32.58 17.19 6.35
CA VAL A 227 -31.16 17.09 6.03
C VAL A 227 -30.44 18.29 6.65
N ARG A 228 -29.85 18.09 7.84
CA ARG A 228 -29.05 19.10 8.53
C ARG A 228 -27.63 19.12 7.96
N GLU A 229 -26.97 20.28 8.09
CA GLU A 229 -25.60 20.53 7.63
C GLU A 229 -24.55 19.66 8.33
N THR A 230 -24.82 19.24 9.57
CA THR A 230 -23.86 18.47 10.39
C THR A 230 -24.27 17.00 10.49
N GLU A 231 -23.37 16.11 10.11
CA GLU A 231 -23.53 14.66 10.11
C GLU A 231 -22.34 13.98 10.79
N LEU A 232 -22.51 12.70 11.08
CA LEU A 232 -21.41 11.77 11.27
C LEU A 232 -21.17 11.06 9.92
N LYS A 233 -19.94 11.14 9.42
CA LYS A 233 -19.51 10.42 8.22
C LYS A 233 -18.56 9.29 8.59
N PHE A 234 -18.69 8.11 7.99
CA PHE A 234 -17.71 7.04 8.16
C PHE A 234 -17.51 6.23 6.89
N GLN A 235 -16.32 5.62 6.77
CA GLN A 235 -16.02 4.67 5.71
C GLN A 235 -15.43 3.39 6.29
N LEU A 236 -15.91 2.25 5.83
CA LEU A 236 -15.31 0.93 6.03
C LEU A 236 -14.76 0.44 4.69
N SER A 237 -13.49 0.05 4.64
CA SER A 237 -12.91 -0.45 3.39
C SER A 237 -11.95 -1.60 3.61
N LEU A 238 -12.26 -2.72 2.96
CA LEU A 238 -11.57 -3.98 3.12
C LEU A 238 -11.24 -4.55 1.74
N LYS A 239 -10.14 -5.29 1.67
CA LYS A 239 -9.79 -6.16 0.54
C LYS A 239 -9.29 -7.50 1.02
N THR A 240 -9.39 -8.48 0.15
CA THR A 240 -8.74 -9.78 0.31
C THR A 240 -8.14 -10.19 -1.01
N LYS A 241 -7.00 -10.88 -0.96
CA LYS A 241 -6.47 -11.55 -2.13
C LYS A 241 -7.23 -12.86 -2.35
N VAL A 242 -7.71 -13.07 -3.56
CA VAL A 242 -8.53 -14.23 -3.97
C VAL A 242 -7.65 -15.29 -4.64
N ALA A 243 -6.69 -14.85 -5.45
CA ALA A 243 -5.71 -15.71 -6.10
C ALA A 243 -4.37 -14.97 -6.25
N GLU A 244 -3.28 -15.74 -6.22
CA GLU A 244 -1.90 -15.28 -6.33
C GLU A 244 -1.26 -15.84 -7.60
N ASP A 245 -0.31 -15.09 -8.15
CA ASP A 245 0.60 -15.53 -9.21
C ASP A 245 -0.11 -16.16 -10.42
N LEU A 246 -1.14 -15.46 -10.91
CA LEU A 246 -1.95 -15.87 -12.06
C LEU A 246 -1.18 -15.73 -13.38
N PHE A 247 -1.56 -16.54 -14.37
CA PHE A 247 -1.07 -16.45 -15.76
C PHE A 247 0.45 -16.65 -15.93
N ASP A 248 1.05 -17.48 -15.06
CA ASP A 248 2.51 -17.68 -15.00
C ASP A 248 3.28 -16.35 -14.81
N SER A 249 2.63 -15.37 -14.17
CA SER A 249 3.20 -14.08 -13.79
C SER A 249 2.95 -13.82 -12.31
N SER A 250 3.49 -12.72 -11.77
CA SER A 250 3.21 -12.29 -10.39
C SER A 250 1.88 -11.53 -10.22
N ALA A 251 0.90 -11.77 -11.10
CA ALA A 251 -0.39 -11.10 -11.08
C ALA A 251 -1.31 -11.64 -9.98
N ASP A 252 -1.89 -10.74 -9.19
CA ASP A 252 -2.80 -11.11 -8.09
C ASP A 252 -4.21 -10.63 -8.34
N LEU A 253 -5.18 -11.50 -8.05
CA LEU A 253 -6.60 -11.17 -8.08
C LEU A 253 -7.09 -10.79 -6.68
N TRP A 254 -7.78 -9.66 -6.59
CA TRP A 254 -8.30 -9.10 -5.35
C TRP A 254 -9.80 -8.94 -5.42
N PHE A 255 -10.44 -9.13 -4.27
CA PHE A 255 -11.80 -8.67 -4.01
C PHE A 255 -11.73 -7.53 -3.00
N GLY A 256 -12.43 -6.44 -3.29
CA GLY A 256 -12.54 -5.25 -2.46
C GLY A 256 -13.99 -4.93 -2.14
N TYR A 257 -14.21 -4.35 -0.96
CA TYR A 257 -15.49 -3.79 -0.56
C TYR A 257 -15.24 -2.48 0.17
N THR A 258 -15.87 -1.41 -0.30
CA THR A 258 -15.89 -0.12 0.39
C THR A 258 -17.33 0.28 0.65
N GLN A 259 -17.61 0.76 1.85
CA GLN A 259 -18.88 1.35 2.21
C GLN A 259 -18.63 2.72 2.84
N GLU A 260 -19.33 3.74 2.37
CA GLU A 260 -19.31 5.09 2.95
C GLU A 260 -20.72 5.46 3.39
N SER A 261 -20.89 6.04 4.57
CA SER A 261 -22.21 6.38 5.12
C SER A 261 -22.21 7.77 5.74
N HIS A 262 -23.29 8.50 5.49
CA HIS A 262 -23.62 9.80 6.07
C HIS A 262 -24.83 9.65 6.99
N TRP A 263 -24.62 9.93 8.27
CA TRP A 263 -25.60 9.68 9.32
C TRP A 263 -25.96 10.99 10.03
N GLN A 264 -27.25 11.34 10.00
CA GLN A 264 -27.81 12.51 10.66
C GLN A 264 -27.93 12.30 12.19
N VAL A 265 -26.84 11.93 12.87
CA VAL A 265 -26.80 11.65 14.32
C VAL A 265 -27.30 12.80 15.19
N TYR A 266 -27.18 14.03 14.69
CA TYR A 266 -27.61 15.25 15.35
C TYR A 266 -29.02 15.68 14.93
N ASN A 267 -29.79 14.81 14.29
CA ASN A 267 -31.16 15.09 13.84
C ASN A 267 -32.19 14.30 14.66
N GLU A 268 -32.32 14.66 15.94
CA GLU A 268 -33.28 14.05 16.85
C GLU A 268 -34.74 14.19 16.41
N ASP A 269 -35.09 15.28 15.72
CA ASP A 269 -36.47 15.55 15.29
C ASP A 269 -36.97 14.52 14.27
N ASN A 270 -36.04 13.91 13.51
CA ASN A 270 -36.32 12.90 12.50
C ASN A 270 -35.79 11.50 12.86
N SER A 271 -35.53 11.24 14.15
CA SER A 271 -35.01 9.94 14.63
C SER A 271 -33.64 9.54 14.08
N ARG A 272 -32.81 10.53 13.72
CA ARG A 272 -31.40 10.36 13.31
C ARG A 272 -31.23 9.38 12.13
N PRO A 273 -31.82 9.65 10.96
CA PRO A 273 -31.77 8.74 9.82
C PRO A 273 -30.38 8.73 9.18
N PHE A 274 -30.05 7.63 8.50
CA PHE A 274 -28.96 7.66 7.52
C PHE A 274 -29.45 8.42 6.29
N ARG A 275 -28.73 9.47 5.89
CA ARG A 275 -29.07 10.23 4.68
C ARG A 275 -28.56 9.54 3.43
N ALA A 276 -27.33 9.03 3.47
CA ALA A 276 -26.71 8.35 2.35
C ALA A 276 -25.88 7.17 2.83
N THR A 277 -25.85 6.10 2.04
CA THR A 277 -24.90 5.01 2.20
C THR A 277 -24.55 4.48 0.82
N ASP A 278 -23.26 4.43 0.52
CA ASP A 278 -22.73 3.99 -0.76
C ASP A 278 -22.07 2.61 -0.58
N TYR A 279 -22.45 1.65 -1.42
CA TYR A 279 -21.90 0.31 -1.47
C TYR A 279 -21.03 0.15 -2.71
N GLN A 280 -19.74 -0.18 -2.53
CA GLN A 280 -18.74 -0.26 -3.59
C GLN A 280 -17.96 -1.59 -3.56
N PRO A 281 -18.57 -2.73 -3.93
CA PRO A 281 -17.83 -3.96 -4.18
C PRO A 281 -17.04 -3.88 -5.49
N GLU A 282 -15.82 -4.40 -5.49
CA GLU A 282 -14.98 -4.48 -6.67
C GLU A 282 -14.14 -5.76 -6.74
N ILE A 283 -13.82 -6.19 -7.95
CA ILE A 283 -12.86 -7.26 -8.24
C ILE A 283 -11.81 -6.71 -9.20
N PHE A 284 -10.53 -6.95 -8.91
CA PHE A 284 -9.46 -6.35 -9.71
C PHE A 284 -8.19 -7.19 -9.68
N LEU A 285 -7.45 -7.11 -10.79
CA LEU A 285 -6.16 -7.73 -11.00
C LEU A 285 -5.05 -6.68 -10.83
N THR A 286 -3.96 -7.04 -10.17
CA THR A 286 -2.74 -6.24 -10.08
C THR A 286 -1.56 -7.00 -10.64
N GLN A 287 -0.84 -6.43 -11.59
CA GLN A 287 0.41 -6.93 -12.13
C GLN A 287 1.55 -6.01 -11.65
N PRO A 288 2.49 -6.51 -10.84
CA PRO A 288 3.74 -5.83 -10.56
C PRO A 288 4.52 -5.62 -11.87
N VAL A 289 4.97 -4.38 -12.09
CA VAL A 289 5.77 -3.98 -13.25
C VAL A 289 6.91 -3.09 -12.79
N THR A 290 7.93 -2.95 -13.63
CA THR A 290 8.94 -1.92 -13.46
C THR A 290 9.13 -1.12 -14.74
N ALA A 291 9.12 0.20 -14.61
CA ALA A 291 9.54 1.13 -15.65
C ALA A 291 9.90 2.49 -15.02
N ASP A 292 10.98 3.10 -15.52
CA ASP A 292 11.34 4.46 -15.15
C ASP A 292 10.40 5.47 -15.81
N LEU A 293 9.96 6.45 -15.03
CA LEU A 293 9.14 7.58 -15.46
C LEU A 293 9.97 8.88 -15.33
N PRO A 294 9.57 9.95 -16.04
CA PRO A 294 10.23 11.25 -15.92
C PRO A 294 10.32 11.74 -14.46
N PHE A 295 11.35 12.54 -14.18
CA PHE A 295 11.60 13.17 -12.87
C PHE A 295 11.85 12.19 -11.71
N GLY A 296 12.45 11.02 -11.99
CA GLY A 296 12.75 10.00 -10.97
C GLY A 296 11.51 9.25 -10.47
N GLY A 297 10.48 9.18 -11.31
CA GLY A 297 9.30 8.39 -11.02
C GLY A 297 9.53 6.94 -11.40
N ARG A 298 8.79 6.03 -10.78
CA ARG A 298 8.78 4.62 -11.16
C ARG A 298 7.37 4.11 -11.23
N LEU A 299 7.04 3.43 -12.32
CA LEU A 299 5.82 2.66 -12.45
C LEU A 299 6.03 1.31 -11.76
N ARG A 300 5.15 0.99 -10.80
CA ARG A 300 5.26 -0.20 -9.94
C ARG A 300 4.17 -1.23 -10.20
N MET A 301 3.01 -0.79 -10.70
CA MET A 301 1.85 -1.66 -10.87
C MET A 301 1.03 -1.21 -12.09
N LEU A 302 0.52 -2.19 -12.83
CA LEU A 302 -0.64 -2.02 -13.70
C LEU A 302 -1.78 -2.89 -13.17
N GLY A 303 -3.01 -2.49 -13.43
CA GLY A 303 -4.17 -3.26 -13.00
C GLY A 303 -5.41 -2.99 -13.85
N ALA A 304 -6.37 -3.89 -13.71
CA ALA A 304 -7.68 -3.78 -14.34
C ALA A 304 -8.73 -4.36 -13.39
N GLY A 305 -9.92 -3.79 -13.37
CA GLY A 305 -10.96 -4.24 -12.47
C GLY A 305 -12.36 -3.87 -12.92
N ALA A 306 -13.34 -4.38 -12.17
CA ALA A 306 -14.73 -4.01 -12.29
C ALA A 306 -15.27 -3.63 -10.91
N ILE A 307 -16.04 -2.54 -10.86
CA ILE A 307 -16.64 -2.00 -9.65
C ILE A 307 -18.11 -1.73 -9.89
N HIS A 308 -18.94 -2.20 -8.96
CA HIS A 308 -20.33 -1.76 -8.81
C HIS A 308 -20.37 -0.67 -7.75
N HIS A 309 -21.18 0.36 -7.95
CA HIS A 309 -21.39 1.43 -6.97
C HIS A 309 -22.86 1.78 -6.95
N SER A 310 -23.51 1.58 -5.79
CA SER A 310 -24.92 1.91 -5.59
C SER A 310 -25.16 2.50 -4.21
N ASN A 311 -26.37 3.03 -3.97
CA ASN A 311 -26.80 3.42 -2.63
C ASN A 311 -27.79 2.44 -1.96
N GLY A 312 -28.27 1.44 -2.70
CA GLY A 312 -29.22 0.44 -2.19
C GLY A 312 -30.60 1.01 -1.80
N GLN A 313 -30.97 2.17 -2.34
CA GLN A 313 -32.29 2.78 -2.18
C GLN A 313 -33.23 2.33 -3.31
N ASP A 314 -34.54 2.44 -3.08
CA ASP A 314 -35.56 2.32 -4.12
C ASP A 314 -35.79 3.67 -4.83
N ASP A 315 -36.52 3.67 -5.94
CA ASP A 315 -36.98 4.91 -6.59
C ASP A 315 -37.81 5.78 -5.62
N PRO A 316 -37.71 7.13 -5.70
CA PRO A 316 -36.97 7.92 -6.69
C PRO A 316 -35.51 8.24 -6.29
N LEU A 317 -35.03 7.70 -5.16
CA LEU A 317 -33.69 7.96 -4.63
C LEU A 317 -32.65 6.92 -5.07
N SER A 318 -33.07 5.88 -5.79
CA SER A 318 -32.18 4.85 -6.33
C SER A 318 -31.03 5.48 -7.10
N ARG A 319 -29.81 5.01 -6.86
CA ARG A 319 -28.62 5.37 -7.63
C ARG A 319 -27.74 4.16 -7.81
N SER A 320 -27.28 3.94 -9.04
CA SER A 320 -26.34 2.88 -9.33
C SER A 320 -25.59 3.10 -10.65
N TRP A 321 -24.39 2.53 -10.71
CA TRP A 321 -23.63 2.40 -11.95
C TRP A 321 -22.54 1.33 -11.81
N ASN A 322 -22.16 0.76 -12.95
CA ASN A 322 -21.09 -0.23 -13.06
C ASN A 322 -19.96 0.34 -13.91
N ARG A 323 -18.72 0.04 -13.54
CA ARG A 323 -17.54 0.48 -14.26
C ARG A 323 -16.56 -0.65 -14.44
N ALA A 324 -15.99 -0.76 -15.63
CA ALA A 324 -14.74 -1.46 -15.85
C ALA A 324 -13.63 -0.41 -15.89
N TYR A 325 -12.50 -0.68 -15.24
CA TYR A 325 -11.42 0.29 -15.12
C TYR A 325 -10.05 -0.31 -15.34
N LEU A 326 -9.13 0.53 -15.77
CA LEU A 326 -7.69 0.31 -15.76
C LEU A 326 -7.08 1.19 -14.67
N MET A 327 -6.01 0.73 -14.04
CA MET A 327 -5.25 1.50 -13.08
C MET A 327 -3.76 1.32 -13.28
N ALA A 328 -2.99 2.34 -12.91
CA ALA A 328 -1.55 2.28 -12.83
C ALA A 328 -1.12 2.81 -11.47
N GLY A 329 -0.06 2.26 -10.88
CA GLY A 329 0.50 2.71 -9.62
C GLY A 329 1.94 3.16 -9.82
N ALA A 330 2.23 4.41 -9.51
CA ALA A 330 3.56 5.01 -9.67
C ALA A 330 4.00 5.78 -8.42
N GLU A 331 5.32 5.89 -8.23
CA GLU A 331 5.93 6.50 -7.05
C GLU A 331 7.08 7.44 -7.42
N TRP A 332 7.12 8.62 -6.77
CA TRP A 332 8.20 9.62 -6.83
C TRP A 332 8.65 9.94 -5.40
N GLY A 333 9.63 9.19 -4.89
CA GLY A 333 10.09 9.32 -3.50
C GLY A 333 8.96 9.17 -2.48
N LYS A 334 8.51 10.30 -1.92
CA LYS A 334 7.43 10.37 -0.90
C LYS A 334 6.01 10.41 -1.49
N LEU A 335 5.87 10.61 -2.79
CA LEU A 335 4.59 10.70 -3.48
C LEU A 335 4.24 9.35 -4.12
N SER A 336 3.07 8.80 -3.78
CA SER A 336 2.45 7.68 -4.48
C SER A 336 1.22 8.17 -5.24
N VAL A 337 1.05 7.74 -6.48
CA VAL A 337 -0.06 8.13 -7.34
C VAL A 337 -0.65 6.90 -8.02
N VAL A 338 -1.98 6.80 -8.00
CA VAL A 338 -2.76 5.75 -8.63
C VAL A 338 -3.82 6.37 -9.54
N PRO A 339 -3.51 6.71 -10.80
CA PRO A 339 -4.55 7.07 -11.76
C PRO A 339 -5.41 5.85 -12.10
N ARG A 340 -6.71 6.10 -12.28
CA ARG A 340 -7.68 5.14 -12.82
C ARG A 340 -8.41 5.76 -14.00
N LEU A 341 -8.63 4.96 -15.03
CA LEU A 341 -9.49 5.29 -16.16
C LEU A 341 -10.59 4.25 -16.22
N TRP A 342 -11.84 4.67 -16.41
CA TRP A 342 -12.97 3.76 -16.48
C TRP A 342 -13.88 4.03 -17.66
N ALA A 343 -14.56 2.95 -18.06
CA ALA A 343 -15.73 3.01 -18.92
C ALA A 343 -16.93 2.49 -18.12
N ARG A 344 -18.06 3.15 -18.28
CA ARG A 344 -19.33 2.66 -17.73
C ARG A 344 -19.73 1.38 -18.45
N VAL A 345 -20.18 0.39 -17.68
CA VAL A 345 -20.69 -0.88 -18.18
C VAL A 345 -22.22 -0.83 -18.07
N ASN A 346 -22.88 -0.58 -19.19
CA ASN A 346 -24.33 -0.46 -19.22
C ASN A 346 -24.94 -1.82 -19.55
N ASN A 347 -25.82 -2.31 -18.69
CA ASN A 347 -26.67 -3.48 -18.95
C ASN A 347 -28.14 -3.08 -19.17
N GLU A 348 -28.44 -1.79 -19.07
CA GLU A 348 -29.77 -1.19 -19.05
C GLU A 348 -29.99 -0.32 -20.30
N SER A 349 -31.25 -0.12 -20.68
CA SER A 349 -31.60 0.90 -21.67
C SER A 349 -31.48 2.29 -21.03
N SER A 350 -31.12 3.34 -21.78
CA SER A 350 -30.94 4.69 -21.22
C SER A 350 -32.18 5.25 -20.48
N SER A 351 -33.37 4.69 -20.72
CA SER A 351 -34.63 5.05 -20.06
C SER A 351 -34.90 4.31 -18.74
N SER A 352 -34.07 3.32 -18.38
CA SER A 352 -34.18 2.54 -17.14
C SER A 352 -32.96 2.72 -16.21
N GLU A 353 -32.07 3.66 -16.53
CA GLU A 353 -30.89 3.95 -15.71
C GLU A 353 -31.22 4.98 -14.61
N ASP A 354 -30.81 4.68 -13.37
CA ASP A 354 -31.05 5.55 -12.20
C ASP A 354 -30.44 6.95 -12.32
N ASN A 355 -29.34 7.09 -13.06
CA ASN A 355 -28.54 8.30 -13.16
C ASN A 355 -27.81 8.34 -14.52
N PRO A 356 -28.54 8.62 -15.62
CA PRO A 356 -27.99 8.51 -16.98
C PRO A 356 -26.89 9.54 -17.28
N ASP A 357 -26.89 10.68 -16.58
CA ASP A 357 -25.92 11.77 -16.72
C ASP A 357 -24.76 11.68 -15.71
N ILE A 358 -24.57 10.56 -14.98
CA ILE A 358 -23.53 10.45 -13.94
C ILE A 358 -22.10 10.73 -14.43
N GLU A 359 -21.79 10.38 -15.67
CA GLU A 359 -20.48 10.62 -16.28
C GLU A 359 -20.20 12.12 -16.46
N ASP A 360 -21.23 12.96 -16.60
CA ASP A 360 -21.07 14.41 -16.68
C ASP A 360 -20.42 14.99 -15.43
N TYR A 361 -20.57 14.35 -14.27
CA TYR A 361 -20.07 14.84 -12.99
C TYR A 361 -18.87 14.06 -12.49
N MET A 362 -18.92 12.73 -12.62
CA MET A 362 -17.88 11.84 -12.12
C MET A 362 -16.72 11.67 -13.11
N GLY A 363 -16.94 11.98 -14.39
CA GLY A 363 -15.96 11.83 -15.45
C GLY A 363 -15.62 10.38 -15.79
N TYR A 364 -14.46 10.20 -16.43
CA TYR A 364 -14.00 8.92 -16.99
C TYR A 364 -12.75 8.38 -16.26
N GLY A 365 -12.44 8.93 -15.09
CA GLY A 365 -11.27 8.56 -14.32
C GLY A 365 -11.09 9.39 -13.05
N ASP A 366 -10.22 8.90 -12.16
CA ASP A 366 -9.73 9.64 -11.01
C ASP A 366 -8.23 9.49 -10.83
N ILE A 367 -7.65 10.40 -10.06
CA ILE A 367 -6.29 10.33 -9.59
C ILE A 367 -6.33 10.26 -8.08
N LYS A 368 -5.81 9.16 -7.60
CA LYS A 368 -5.63 8.86 -6.20
C LYS A 368 -4.18 9.16 -5.81
N PHE A 369 -3.93 9.91 -4.73
CA PHE A 369 -2.55 10.21 -4.30
C PHE A 369 -2.35 10.08 -2.78
N LEU A 370 -1.10 9.86 -2.40
CA LEU A 370 -0.59 9.85 -1.03
C LEU A 370 0.79 10.52 -1.02
N TYR A 371 1.00 11.44 -0.10
CA TYR A 371 2.26 12.14 0.11
C TYR A 371 2.71 12.03 1.56
N ASP A 372 3.89 11.44 1.76
CA ASP A 372 4.47 11.27 3.08
C ASP A 372 5.12 12.54 3.61
N LEU A 373 4.70 12.95 4.80
CA LEU A 373 5.26 14.08 5.52
C LEU A 373 6.17 13.57 6.67
N PRO A 374 7.00 14.45 7.26
CA PRO A 374 7.76 14.11 8.47
C PRO A 374 6.86 13.66 9.63
N ASP A 375 7.45 13.00 10.62
CA ASP A 375 6.77 12.61 11.86
C ASP A 375 5.53 11.72 11.64
N GLN A 376 5.59 10.83 10.65
CA GLN A 376 4.51 9.88 10.29
C GLN A 376 3.20 10.53 9.88
N GLN A 377 3.22 11.82 9.52
CA GLN A 377 2.07 12.51 8.95
C GLN A 377 1.95 12.18 7.45
N SER A 378 0.75 12.37 6.89
CA SER A 378 0.57 12.25 5.44
C SER A 378 -0.58 13.11 4.93
N LEU A 379 -0.49 13.45 3.65
CA LEU A 379 -1.57 14.04 2.87
C LEU A 379 -2.03 13.00 1.84
N SER A 380 -3.32 12.71 1.76
CA SER A 380 -3.88 11.86 0.70
C SER A 380 -5.08 12.52 0.05
N GLY A 381 -5.58 11.95 -1.02
CA GLY A 381 -6.78 12.47 -1.63
C GLY A 381 -7.17 11.79 -2.93
N THR A 382 -8.31 12.22 -3.45
CA THR A 382 -8.83 11.79 -4.75
C THR A 382 -9.24 13.02 -5.55
N LEU A 383 -8.80 13.08 -6.79
CA LEU A 383 -9.13 14.13 -7.75
C LEU A 383 -9.86 13.51 -8.93
N ARG A 384 -10.95 14.12 -9.39
CA ARG A 384 -11.67 13.72 -10.61
C ARG A 384 -12.15 14.94 -11.37
N TYR A 385 -12.19 14.83 -12.70
CA TYR A 385 -12.59 15.93 -13.56
C TYR A 385 -13.09 15.40 -14.91
N ASN A 386 -14.23 15.93 -15.35
CA ASN A 386 -14.75 15.73 -16.69
C ASN A 386 -14.49 17.00 -17.54
N PRO A 387 -13.60 16.93 -18.54
CA PRO A 387 -13.29 18.09 -19.38
C PRO A 387 -14.43 18.50 -20.34
N SER A 388 -15.38 17.62 -20.67
CA SER A 388 -16.46 17.96 -21.60
C SER A 388 -17.55 18.82 -20.94
N THR A 389 -17.73 18.67 -19.63
CA THR A 389 -18.76 19.37 -18.85
C THR A 389 -18.17 20.36 -17.85
N ASN A 390 -16.85 20.37 -17.66
CA ASN A 390 -16.13 21.19 -16.69
C ASN A 390 -16.59 20.95 -15.24
N LYS A 391 -16.99 19.71 -14.91
CA LYS A 391 -17.40 19.29 -13.58
C LYS A 391 -16.39 18.33 -12.99
N GLY A 392 -16.31 18.24 -11.67
CA GLY A 392 -15.35 17.36 -11.00
C GLY A 392 -15.41 17.50 -9.49
N ALA A 393 -14.44 16.89 -8.81
CA ALA A 393 -14.29 17.03 -7.38
C ALA A 393 -12.84 16.82 -6.93
N ALA A 394 -12.52 17.42 -5.79
CA ALA A 394 -11.29 17.20 -5.06
C ALA A 394 -11.62 16.85 -3.61
N GLN A 395 -11.08 15.72 -3.15
CA GLN A 395 -11.03 15.37 -1.74
C GLN A 395 -9.57 15.40 -1.30
N ILE A 396 -9.29 16.10 -0.21
CA ILE A 396 -7.97 16.20 0.41
C ILE A 396 -8.09 15.79 1.87
N ASP A 397 -7.25 14.86 2.28
CA ASP A 397 -7.26 14.23 3.59
C ASP A 397 -5.90 14.45 4.27
N TYR A 398 -5.90 15.03 5.46
CA TYR A 398 -4.71 15.19 6.30
C TYR A 398 -4.76 14.21 7.47
N ILE A 399 -3.66 13.47 7.64
CA ILE A 399 -3.51 12.39 8.61
C ILE A 399 -2.40 12.78 9.59
N TYR A 400 -2.73 12.74 10.89
CA TYR A 400 -1.80 13.08 11.98
C TYR A 400 -1.76 11.95 13.02
N PRO A 401 -0.59 11.41 13.39
CA PRO A 401 -0.52 10.31 14.34
C PRO A 401 -0.93 10.73 15.76
N LEU A 402 -1.92 10.03 16.33
CA LEU A 402 -2.34 10.24 17.72
C LEU A 402 -1.80 9.13 18.64
N THR A 403 -1.87 7.89 18.16
CA THR A 403 -1.33 6.69 18.80
C THR A 403 -0.71 5.79 17.73
N GLU A 404 -0.15 4.65 18.11
CA GLU A 404 0.42 3.67 17.18
C GLU A 404 -0.60 3.18 16.12
N ASN A 405 -1.88 3.04 16.50
CA ASN A 405 -2.90 2.39 15.65
C ASN A 405 -4.09 3.31 15.30
N VAL A 406 -4.04 4.58 15.71
CA VAL A 406 -5.11 5.56 15.49
C VAL A 406 -4.50 6.90 15.14
N ASN A 407 -4.94 7.46 14.03
CA ASN A 407 -4.53 8.77 13.56
C ASN A 407 -5.71 9.74 13.60
N GLY A 408 -5.44 11.02 13.85
CA GLY A 408 -6.37 12.11 13.61
C GLY A 408 -6.55 12.32 12.12
N TYR A 409 -7.76 12.67 11.73
CA TYR A 409 -8.18 12.73 10.33
C TYR A 409 -8.97 14.01 10.08
N VAL A 410 -8.48 14.82 9.12
CA VAL A 410 -9.19 16.00 8.63
C VAL A 410 -9.44 15.81 7.14
N GLN A 411 -10.71 15.86 6.74
CA GLN A 411 -11.13 15.68 5.36
C GLN A 411 -11.74 16.97 4.84
N LEU A 412 -11.30 17.42 3.67
CA LEU A 412 -11.90 18.52 2.92
C LEU A 412 -12.39 17.98 1.59
N PHE A 413 -13.66 18.21 1.27
CA PHE A 413 -14.27 17.86 -0.01
C PHE A 413 -14.77 19.13 -0.71
N GLN A 414 -14.57 19.22 -2.02
CA GLN A 414 -15.14 20.24 -2.88
C GLN A 414 -15.55 19.60 -4.22
N GLY A 415 -16.79 19.83 -4.65
CA GLY A 415 -17.26 19.50 -5.99
C GLY A 415 -18.49 18.61 -5.97
N TYR A 416 -18.62 17.76 -6.99
CA TYR A 416 -19.79 16.89 -7.22
C TYR A 416 -19.55 15.46 -6.75
N GLY A 417 -20.59 14.77 -6.26
CA GLY A 417 -20.55 13.33 -5.94
C GLY A 417 -19.77 12.96 -4.69
N GLU A 418 -19.95 13.73 -3.62
CA GLU A 418 -19.47 13.34 -2.29
C GLU A 418 -19.99 11.95 -1.91
N SER A 419 -21.29 11.76 -2.09
CA SER A 419 -21.98 10.46 -2.11
C SER A 419 -22.63 10.25 -3.48
N ILE A 420 -23.05 9.03 -3.83
CA ILE A 420 -23.71 8.78 -5.12
C ILE A 420 -25.09 9.44 -5.22
N ILE A 421 -25.80 9.66 -4.11
CA ILE A 421 -27.05 10.43 -4.14
C ILE A 421 -26.81 11.90 -4.49
N ASP A 422 -25.62 12.41 -4.16
CA ASP A 422 -25.16 13.77 -4.44
C ASP A 422 -24.29 13.86 -5.71
N TYR A 423 -24.33 12.87 -6.60
CA TYR A 423 -23.48 12.82 -7.80
C TYR A 423 -23.58 14.08 -8.67
N ASN A 424 -24.76 14.70 -8.72
CA ASN A 424 -25.06 15.89 -9.52
C ASN A 424 -25.24 17.17 -8.69
N HIS A 425 -24.90 17.14 -7.40
CA HIS A 425 -24.97 18.29 -6.51
C HIS A 425 -23.56 18.76 -6.13
N GLU A 426 -23.27 20.05 -6.35
CA GLU A 426 -21.98 20.63 -5.99
C GLU A 426 -22.00 21.11 -4.54
N ASN A 427 -21.00 20.71 -3.75
CA ASN A 427 -20.90 21.20 -2.38
C ASN A 427 -19.45 21.22 -1.87
N THR A 428 -19.23 21.99 -0.81
CA THR A 428 -18.04 21.95 0.04
C THR A 428 -18.37 21.24 1.34
N SER A 429 -17.49 20.37 1.84
CA SER A 429 -17.63 19.80 3.17
C SER A 429 -16.30 19.71 3.89
N ILE A 430 -16.33 19.80 5.22
CA ILE A 430 -15.17 19.58 6.09
C ILE A 430 -15.50 18.61 7.21
N GLY A 431 -14.61 17.65 7.43
CA GLY A 431 -14.75 16.60 8.42
C GLY A 431 -13.58 16.54 9.39
N PHE A 432 -13.87 16.24 10.65
CA PHE A 432 -12.88 16.00 11.70
C PHE A 432 -13.17 14.69 12.42
N GLY A 433 -12.14 13.87 12.62
CA GLY A 433 -12.28 12.60 13.34
C GLY A 433 -11.01 11.78 13.39
N ILE A 434 -11.17 10.47 13.25
CA ILE A 434 -10.08 9.50 13.35
C ILE A 434 -10.06 8.56 12.15
N VAL A 435 -8.87 8.01 11.86
CA VAL A 435 -8.65 6.99 10.84
C VAL A 435 -7.79 5.87 11.42
N LEU A 436 -8.16 4.62 11.11
CA LEU A 436 -7.53 3.41 11.63
C LEU A 436 -6.41 2.88 10.73
N ASN A 437 -6.53 3.10 9.42
CA ASN A 437 -5.52 2.76 8.43
C ASN A 437 -5.44 3.86 7.38
N ASP A 438 -4.23 4.19 6.92
CA ASP A 438 -4.06 5.01 5.73
C ASP A 438 -4.00 4.11 4.48
N TRP A 439 -3.56 4.66 3.35
CA TRP A 439 -3.42 3.93 2.09
C TRP A 439 -2.28 2.91 2.07
N LYS A 440 -1.34 3.00 3.02
CA LYS A 440 -0.17 2.13 3.12
C LYS A 440 -0.53 0.74 3.65
N GLY A 441 -1.73 0.60 4.22
CA GLY A 441 -2.14 -0.62 4.91
C GLY A 441 -1.73 -0.59 6.39
N PHE A 442 -1.55 -1.78 6.98
CA PHE A 442 -1.01 -1.93 8.34
C PHE A 442 0.50 -2.15 8.29
#